data_AF-A0A3N5G6U5-F1
#
_entry.id   AF-A0A3N5G6U5-F1
#
_cell.length_a   1.000
_cell.length_b   1.000
_cell.length_c   1.000
_cell.angle_alpha   90.00
_cell.angle_beta   90.00
_cell.angle_gamma   90.00
#
_symmetry.space_group_name_H-M   'P 1'
#
loop_
_entity.id
_entity.type
_entity.pdbx_description
1 polymer ?
#
loop_
_entity_poly.entity_id
_entity_poly.type
_entity_poly.pdbx_seq_one_letter_code
_entity_poly.pdbx_strand_id
1 'polypeptide(L)'
;MLDRSLRRFSWLLLLALPALAQPPSPEPDPILWPEPQRAFWQDGPALLLTEEQRTAFLALDDAGRERFIAEFLGQDPLPETPVNELREGLERRGRLVGLEFASPQDVRSQLLFLKGRPVRRTVVDCAATFRPLEVWTYAEGENAAL
;
A
#
# COMPACT_ATOMS: atom_id res chain seq x y z
N MET A 1 30.30 52.11 -55.73
CA MET A 1 30.76 51.89 -54.35
C MET A 1 29.68 52.45 -53.43
N LEU A 2 28.61 51.69 -53.13
CA LEU A 2 28.48 50.77 -51.97
C LEU A 2 28.96 51.43 -50.67
N ASP A 3 28.04 51.86 -49.80
CA ASP A 3 27.72 51.01 -48.64
C ASP A 3 26.41 51.37 -47.93
N ARG A 4 25.68 50.32 -47.56
CA ARG A 4 24.47 50.31 -46.72
C ARG A 4 24.91 50.23 -45.26
N SER A 5 24.39 51.08 -44.38
CA SER A 5 24.43 50.76 -42.95
C SER A 5 23.10 51.08 -42.28
N LEU A 6 22.19 50.09 -42.35
CA LEU A 6 21.01 50.02 -41.52
C LEU A 6 21.45 49.88 -40.06
N ARG A 7 21.28 50.93 -39.26
CA ARG A 7 21.36 50.83 -37.80
C ARG A 7 20.11 50.10 -37.28
N ARG A 8 20.35 48.86 -36.86
CA ARG A 8 19.38 47.91 -36.32
C ARG A 8 18.81 48.44 -34.99
N PHE A 9 17.53 48.80 -34.99
CA PHE A 9 16.75 48.99 -33.76
C PHE A 9 16.43 47.60 -33.20
N SER A 10 17.15 47.17 -32.16
CA SER A 10 16.94 45.89 -31.49
C SER A 10 15.78 46.04 -30.50
N TRP A 11 14.64 45.46 -30.84
CA TRP A 11 13.47 45.36 -29.96
C TRP A 11 13.72 44.28 -28.89
N LEU A 12 13.89 44.70 -27.64
CA LEU A 12 13.85 43.82 -26.47
C LEU A 12 12.38 43.46 -26.19
N LEU A 13 11.92 42.32 -26.72
CA LEU A 13 10.66 41.70 -26.32
C LEU A 13 10.88 40.94 -25.01
N LEU A 14 10.36 41.48 -23.91
CA LEU A 14 10.16 40.78 -22.64
C LEU A 14 9.03 39.75 -22.85
N LEU A 15 9.41 38.47 -23.03
CA LEU A 15 8.47 37.36 -22.98
C LEU A 15 8.16 37.04 -21.50
N ALA A 16 7.05 37.56 -21.01
CA ALA A 16 6.40 37.02 -19.83
C ALA A 16 5.82 35.64 -20.19
N LEU A 17 6.55 34.57 -19.83
CA LEU A 17 5.99 33.22 -19.90
C LEU A 17 4.89 33.10 -18.83
N PRO A 18 3.65 32.73 -19.20
CA PRO A 18 2.68 32.33 -18.20
C PRO A 18 3.20 31.04 -17.57
N ALA A 19 3.27 31.00 -16.24
CA ALA A 19 3.49 29.77 -15.51
C ALA A 19 2.31 28.83 -15.82
N LEU A 20 2.47 27.96 -16.82
CA LEU A 20 1.56 26.87 -17.06
C LEU A 20 1.57 26.00 -15.81
N ALA A 21 0.45 25.98 -15.08
CA ALA A 21 0.21 25.00 -14.04
C ALA A 21 0.43 23.62 -14.68
N GLN A 22 1.55 22.97 -14.33
CA GLN A 22 1.76 21.59 -14.76
C GLN A 22 0.61 20.76 -14.16
N PRO A 23 -0.06 19.91 -14.96
CA PRO A 23 -1.00 18.95 -14.41
C PRO A 23 -0.26 18.14 -13.33
N PRO A 24 -0.93 17.79 -12.22
CA PRO A 24 -0.31 16.96 -11.19
C PRO A 24 0.28 15.73 -11.88
N SER A 25 1.56 15.44 -11.59
CA SER A 25 2.18 14.21 -12.08
C SER A 25 1.29 13.02 -11.67
N PRO A 26 1.05 12.05 -12.57
CA PRO A 26 0.22 10.91 -12.23
C PRO A 26 0.79 10.25 -10.96
N GLU A 27 -0.06 10.04 -9.96
CA GLU A 27 0.34 9.30 -8.76
C GLU A 27 0.88 7.93 -9.20
N PRO A 28 2.05 7.51 -8.70
CA PRO A 28 2.66 6.26 -9.12
C PRO A 28 1.76 5.10 -8.70
N ASP A 29 1.27 4.34 -9.68
CA ASP A 29 0.46 3.13 -9.47
C ASP A 29 1.27 2.13 -8.62
N PRO A 30 0.78 1.72 -7.42
CA PRO A 30 1.47 0.77 -6.55
C PRO A 30 1.81 -0.57 -7.22
N ILE A 31 1.10 -0.95 -8.29
CA ILE A 31 1.42 -2.16 -9.07
C ILE A 31 2.81 -2.07 -9.71
N LEU A 32 3.29 -0.87 -10.03
CA LEU A 32 4.57 -0.65 -10.69
C LEU A 32 5.75 -0.47 -9.72
N TRP A 33 5.51 -0.52 -8.41
CA TRP A 33 6.57 -0.34 -7.42
C TRP A 33 7.56 -1.52 -7.40
N PRO A 34 8.81 -1.29 -6.92
CA PRO A 34 9.76 -2.36 -6.63
C PRO A 34 9.17 -3.45 -5.74
N GLU A 35 9.57 -4.70 -5.96
CA GLU A 35 8.96 -5.88 -5.31
C GLU A 35 8.80 -5.75 -3.79
N PRO A 36 9.81 -5.33 -3.01
CA PRO A 36 9.65 -5.24 -1.56
C PRO A 36 8.57 -4.24 -1.13
N GLN A 37 8.43 -3.14 -1.88
CA GLN A 37 7.46 -2.09 -1.60
C GLN A 37 6.06 -2.52 -2.02
N ARG A 38 5.94 -3.17 -3.18
CA ARG A 38 4.68 -3.72 -3.68
C ARG A 38 4.17 -4.81 -2.76
N ALA A 39 5.01 -5.77 -2.37
CA ALA A 39 4.67 -6.83 -1.44
C ALA A 39 4.24 -6.27 -0.07
N PHE A 40 4.97 -5.29 0.47
CA PHE A 40 4.57 -4.62 1.70
C PHE A 40 3.16 -4.01 1.60
N TRP A 41 2.84 -3.38 0.47
CA TRP A 41 1.55 -2.74 0.22
C TRP A 41 0.41 -3.75 -0.04
N GLN A 42 0.69 -4.80 -0.80
CA GLN A 42 -0.34 -5.68 -1.36
C GLN A 42 -0.51 -7.01 -0.63
N ASP A 43 0.50 -7.48 0.11
CA ASP A 43 0.50 -8.84 0.65
C ASP A 43 0.10 -8.90 2.14
N GLY A 44 -0.41 -7.79 2.67
CA GLY A 44 -0.97 -7.72 4.02
C GLY A 44 -0.28 -6.78 5.01
N PRO A 45 1.05 -6.56 5.02
CA PRO A 45 1.69 -5.70 6.03
C PRO A 45 1.07 -4.30 6.13
N ALA A 46 0.75 -3.68 4.99
CA ALA A 46 0.10 -2.37 4.97
C ALA A 46 -1.33 -2.34 5.55
N LEU A 47 -1.98 -3.49 5.77
CA LEU A 47 -3.27 -3.58 6.47
C LEU A 47 -3.15 -3.26 7.97
N LEU A 48 -1.93 -3.30 8.54
CA LEU A 48 -1.67 -2.95 9.93
C LEU A 48 -1.41 -1.45 10.13
N LEU A 49 -1.26 -0.69 9.04
CA LEU A 49 -1.06 0.75 9.10
C LEU A 49 -2.37 1.47 9.41
N THR A 50 -2.29 2.57 10.16
CA THR A 50 -3.41 3.50 10.29
C THR A 50 -3.71 4.19 8.97
N GLU A 51 -4.88 4.81 8.85
CA GLU A 51 -5.25 5.56 7.64
C GLU A 51 -4.28 6.71 7.36
N GLU A 52 -3.82 7.41 8.40
CA GLU A 52 -2.82 8.47 8.29
C GLU A 52 -1.47 7.94 7.81
N GLN A 53 -1.02 6.80 8.35
CA GLN A 53 0.21 6.15 7.93
C GLN A 53 0.14 5.68 6.47
N ARG A 54 -1.00 5.12 6.04
CA ARG A 54 -1.20 4.70 4.64
C ARG A 54 -1.15 5.88 3.69
N THR A 55 -1.82 6.97 4.03
CA THR A 55 -1.82 8.22 3.26
C THR A 55 -0.40 8.79 3.16
N ALA A 56 0.31 8.85 4.30
CA ALA A 56 1.69 9.31 4.32
C ALA A 56 2.61 8.41 3.47
N PHE A 57 2.45 7.08 3.56
CA PHE A 57 3.24 6.11 2.81
C PHE A 57 3.07 6.25 1.29
N LEU A 58 1.84 6.48 0.81
CA LEU A 58 1.55 6.69 -0.61
C LEU A 58 2.22 7.96 -1.17
N ALA A 59 2.43 8.98 -0.34
CA ALA A 59 3.07 10.23 -0.73
C ALA A 59 4.61 10.17 -0.74
N LEU A 60 5.21 9.08 -0.23
CA LEU A 60 6.67 8.90 -0.21
C LEU A 60 7.18 8.53 -1.60
N ASP A 61 8.43 8.94 -1.90
CA ASP A 61 9.21 8.43 -3.02
C ASP A 61 9.75 7.03 -2.73
N ASP A 62 10.42 6.41 -3.71
CA ASP A 62 10.94 5.04 -3.58
C ASP A 62 11.88 4.88 -2.36
N ALA A 63 12.79 5.83 -2.14
CA ALA A 63 13.72 5.81 -1.01
C ALA A 63 13.02 6.08 0.34
N GLY A 64 11.99 6.93 0.35
CA GLY A 64 11.13 7.15 1.50
C GLY A 64 10.38 5.88 1.89
N ARG A 65 9.75 5.19 0.91
CA ARG A 65 9.05 3.93 1.15
C ARG A 65 9.97 2.84 1.66
N GLU A 66 11.18 2.72 1.12
CA GLU A 66 12.18 1.76 1.60
C GLU A 66 12.54 2.00 3.07
N ARG A 67 12.82 3.25 3.45
CA ARG A 67 13.10 3.62 4.86
C ARG A 67 11.91 3.35 5.77
N PHE A 68 10.71 3.75 5.35
CA PHE A 68 9.50 3.51 6.12
C PHE A 68 9.29 2.01 6.39
N ILE A 69 9.47 1.17 5.37
CA ILE A 69 9.32 -0.29 5.51
C ILE A 69 10.37 -0.84 6.48
N ALA A 70 11.63 -0.42 6.34
CA ALA A 70 12.70 -0.86 7.23
C ALA A 70 12.43 -0.47 8.70
N GLU A 71 11.97 0.76 8.93
CA GLU A 71 11.60 1.25 10.26
C GLU A 71 10.41 0.48 10.82
N PHE A 72 9.33 0.33 10.04
CA PHE A 72 8.14 -0.41 10.44
C PHE A 72 8.48 -1.85 10.81
N LEU A 73 9.20 -2.57 9.94
CA LEU A 73 9.60 -3.97 10.20
C LEU A 73 10.66 -4.10 11.29
N GLY A 74 11.34 -3.01 11.63
CA GLY A 74 12.27 -2.93 12.77
C GLY A 74 11.58 -2.70 14.12
N GLN A 75 10.29 -2.34 14.13
CA GLN A 75 9.52 -2.21 15.37
C GLN A 75 9.33 -3.59 15.99
N ASP A 76 10.08 -3.87 17.05
CA ASP A 76 9.92 -5.08 17.84
C ASP A 76 9.03 -4.79 19.06
N PRO A 77 7.82 -5.38 19.13
CA PRO A 77 6.94 -5.16 20.26
C PRO A 77 7.43 -5.81 21.55
N LEU A 78 8.31 -6.84 21.47
CA LEU A 78 8.84 -7.57 22.62
C LEU A 78 10.38 -7.73 22.48
N PRO A 79 11.15 -6.64 22.62
CA PRO A 79 12.59 -6.63 22.36
C PRO A 79 13.42 -7.51 23.30
N GLU A 80 12.82 -8.01 24.40
CA GLU A 80 13.44 -8.98 25.30
C GLU A 80 13.53 -10.40 24.71
N THR A 81 12.75 -10.71 23.67
CA THR A 81 12.85 -12.00 22.98
C THR A 81 13.93 -11.94 21.91
N PRO A 82 14.57 -13.08 21.55
CA PRO A 82 15.61 -13.09 20.53
C PRO A 82 15.09 -12.91 19.10
N VAL A 83 13.77 -12.83 18.90
CA VAL A 83 13.11 -12.80 17.59
C VAL A 83 12.20 -11.59 17.51
N ASN A 84 12.20 -10.91 16.36
CA ASN A 84 11.26 -9.81 16.14
C ASN A 84 9.85 -10.37 15.89
N GLU A 85 8.97 -10.22 16.88
CA GLU A 85 7.63 -10.79 16.89
C GLU A 85 6.70 -10.20 15.83
N LEU A 86 6.90 -8.94 15.44
CA LEU A 86 6.16 -8.32 14.34
C LEU A 86 6.47 -9.05 13.04
N ARG A 87 7.76 -9.26 12.74
CA ARG A 87 8.19 -9.96 11.51
C ARG A 87 7.69 -11.40 11.51
N GLU A 88 7.83 -12.11 12.62
CA GLU A 88 7.36 -13.49 12.71
C GLU A 88 5.84 -13.58 12.57
N GLY A 89 5.10 -12.68 13.22
CA GLY A 89 3.64 -12.59 13.12
C GLY A 89 3.16 -12.29 11.70
N LEU A 90 3.81 -11.37 10.99
CA LEU A 90 3.53 -11.07 9.59
C LEU A 90 3.76 -12.31 8.70
N GLU A 91 4.86 -13.01 8.89
CA GLU A 91 5.16 -14.23 8.13
C GLU A 91 4.14 -15.34 8.40
N ARG A 92 3.79 -15.60 9.67
CA ARG A 92 2.78 -16.59 10.05
C ARG A 92 1.41 -16.28 9.43
N ARG A 93 0.99 -15.01 9.47
CA ARG A 93 -0.28 -14.55 8.87
C ARG A 93 -0.27 -14.67 7.35
N GLY A 94 0.82 -14.27 6.69
CA GLY A 94 0.97 -14.40 5.24
C GLY A 94 0.91 -15.86 4.79
N ARG A 95 1.57 -16.77 5.52
CA ARG A 95 1.51 -18.22 5.26
C ARG A 95 0.10 -18.78 5.42
N LEU A 96 -0.61 -18.37 6.48
CA LEU A 96 -2.00 -18.78 6.71
C LEU A 96 -2.91 -18.36 5.54
N VAL A 97 -2.76 -17.13 5.06
CA VAL A 97 -3.53 -16.61 3.92
C VAL A 97 -3.21 -17.38 2.64
N GLY A 98 -1.93 -17.58 2.32
CA GLY A 98 -1.50 -18.26 1.10
C GLY A 98 -1.92 -19.74 1.02
N LEU A 99 -2.26 -20.36 2.15
CA LEU A 99 -2.81 -21.73 2.19
C LEU A 99 -4.32 -21.77 1.86
N GLU A 100 -5.06 -20.69 2.11
CA GLU A 100 -6.52 -20.67 2.03
C GLU A 100 -7.04 -19.95 0.79
N PHE A 101 -6.30 -18.96 0.27
CA PHE A 101 -6.75 -18.10 -0.82
C PHE A 101 -5.63 -17.82 -1.83
N ALA A 102 -6.01 -17.72 -3.10
CA ALA A 102 -5.07 -17.53 -4.21
C ALA A 102 -4.54 -16.10 -4.35
N SER A 103 -5.19 -15.11 -3.74
CA SER A 103 -4.81 -13.70 -3.87
C SER A 103 -4.88 -12.98 -2.52
N PRO A 104 -3.83 -12.25 -2.10
CA PRO A 104 -3.88 -11.43 -0.90
C PRO A 104 -4.82 -10.22 -1.03
N GLN A 105 -5.23 -9.88 -2.26
CA GLN A 105 -6.20 -8.82 -2.55
C GLN A 105 -7.66 -9.26 -2.39
N ASP A 106 -7.93 -10.57 -2.24
CA ASP A 106 -9.27 -11.04 -1.86
C ASP A 106 -9.61 -10.52 -0.46
N VAL A 107 -10.80 -9.94 -0.28
CA VAL A 107 -11.25 -9.40 1.02
C VAL A 107 -11.22 -10.49 2.10
N ARG A 108 -11.48 -11.75 1.75
CA ARG A 108 -11.39 -12.89 2.69
C ARG A 108 -9.95 -13.14 3.13
N SER A 109 -8.98 -12.96 2.23
CA SER A 109 -7.55 -13.00 2.57
C SER A 109 -7.18 -11.90 3.55
N GLN A 110 -7.63 -10.67 3.30
CA GLN A 110 -7.36 -9.54 4.19
C GLN A 110 -7.97 -9.74 5.58
N LEU A 111 -9.21 -10.26 5.64
CA LEU A 111 -9.86 -10.61 6.90
C LEU A 111 -9.10 -11.71 7.65
N LEU A 112 -8.72 -12.79 6.95
CA LEU A 112 -7.95 -13.89 7.53
C LEU A 112 -6.56 -13.42 8.02
N PHE A 113 -5.91 -12.52 7.28
CA PHE A 113 -4.64 -11.90 7.69
C PHE A 113 -4.78 -11.15 9.01
N LEU A 114 -5.82 -10.31 9.13
CA LEU A 114 -6.02 -9.41 10.26
C LEU A 114 -6.58 -10.10 11.50
N LYS A 115 -7.49 -11.07 11.30
CA LYS A 115 -8.28 -11.67 12.38
C LYS A 115 -7.94 -13.14 12.65
N GLY A 116 -7.11 -13.76 11.81
CA GLY A 116 -6.86 -15.20 11.88
C GLY A 116 -8.09 -16.01 11.49
N ARG A 117 -8.09 -17.30 11.82
CA ARG A 117 -9.19 -18.20 11.47
C ARG A 117 -10.43 -17.84 12.28
N PRO A 118 -11.62 -17.72 11.66
CA PRO A 118 -12.85 -17.59 12.42
C PRO A 118 -13.14 -18.90 13.17
N VAL A 119 -13.81 -18.81 14.33
CA VAL A 119 -14.29 -20.00 15.05
C VAL A 119 -15.39 -20.72 14.28
N ARG A 120 -16.09 -19.98 13.40
CA ARG A 120 -17.14 -20.52 12.53
C ARG A 120 -17.18 -19.76 11.22
N ARG A 121 -17.25 -20.49 10.11
CA ARG A 121 -17.49 -19.95 8.77
C ARG A 121 -18.69 -20.67 8.16
N THR A 122 -19.75 -19.93 7.86
CA THR A 122 -20.98 -20.45 7.24
C THR A 122 -21.10 -19.89 5.84
N VAL A 123 -21.29 -20.75 4.85
CA VAL A 123 -21.59 -20.34 3.47
C VAL A 123 -23.09 -20.44 3.26
N VAL A 124 -23.72 -19.33 2.87
CA VAL A 124 -25.12 -19.28 2.47
C VAL A 124 -25.14 -19.14 0.96
N ASP A 125 -25.53 -20.20 0.27
CA ASP A 125 -25.65 -20.23 -1.18
C ASP A 125 -27.12 -20.39 -1.59
N CYS A 126 -27.70 -19.31 -2.09
CA CYS A 126 -28.98 -19.33 -2.79
C CYS A 126 -28.78 -18.66 -4.15
N ALA A 127 -28.06 -19.34 -5.05
CA ALA A 127 -27.68 -18.85 -6.38
C ALA A 127 -28.84 -18.23 -7.21
N ALA A 128 -30.10 -18.63 -6.96
CA ALA A 128 -31.28 -18.07 -7.62
C ALA A 128 -31.67 -16.66 -7.13
N THR A 129 -31.13 -16.18 -6.00
CA THR A 129 -31.52 -14.91 -5.37
C THR A 129 -30.32 -14.00 -5.13
N PHE A 130 -29.18 -14.54 -4.70
CA PHE A 130 -27.98 -13.75 -4.41
C PHE A 130 -26.69 -14.52 -4.73
N ARG A 131 -25.58 -13.78 -4.85
CA ARG A 131 -24.23 -14.37 -4.91
C ARG A 131 -23.91 -15.04 -3.57
N PRO A 132 -23.16 -16.16 -3.54
CA PRO A 132 -22.83 -16.86 -2.30
C PRO A 132 -22.29 -15.91 -1.23
N LEU A 133 -22.88 -15.98 -0.04
CA LEU A 133 -22.49 -15.16 1.10
C LEU A 133 -21.69 -16.01 2.09
N GLU A 134 -20.69 -15.40 2.70
CA GLU A 134 -19.95 -16.03 3.80
C GLU A 134 -20.16 -15.24 5.09
N VAL A 135 -20.55 -15.93 6.15
CA VAL A 135 -20.70 -15.37 7.50
C VAL A 135 -19.61 -15.94 8.38
N TRP A 136 -18.73 -15.07 8.87
CA TRP A 136 -17.57 -15.44 9.69
C TRP A 136 -17.84 -14.98 11.11
N THR A 137 -17.80 -15.91 12.07
CA THR A 137 -17.94 -15.63 13.50
C THR A 137 -16.59 -15.80 14.16
N TYR A 138 -16.19 -14.81 14.94
CA TYR A 138 -14.97 -14.83 15.75
C TYR A 138 -15.36 -14.93 17.23
N ALA A 139 -14.49 -15.54 18.04
CA ALA A 139 -14.69 -15.55 19.48
C ALA A 139 -14.56 -14.13 20.05
N GLU A 140 -15.41 -13.81 21.02
CA GLU A 140 -15.28 -12.59 21.83
C GLU A 140 -14.45 -12.90 23.09
N GLY A 141 -13.54 -12.00 23.46
CA GLY A 141 -12.75 -12.11 24.69
C GLY A 141 -11.57 -13.11 24.65
N GLU A 142 -11.12 -13.52 25.84
CA GLU A 142 -9.87 -14.28 26.13
C GLU A 142 -9.74 -15.64 25.39
N ASN A 143 -10.78 -16.09 24.69
CA ASN A 143 -10.79 -17.31 23.86
C ASN A 143 -10.62 -17.05 22.35
N ALA A 144 -10.20 -15.85 21.95
CA ALA A 144 -9.73 -15.59 20.59
C ALA A 144 -8.39 -16.30 20.37
N ALA A 145 -8.46 -17.58 19.99
CA ALA A 145 -7.33 -18.49 19.90
C ALA A 145 -6.14 -17.92 19.09
N LEU A 146 -4.97 -18.04 19.73
CA LEU A 146 -3.62 -17.98 19.18
C LEU A 146 -3.44 -18.92 17.97
#